data_AF-A0A929IYK4-F1
#
_entry.id   AF-A0A929IYK4-F1
#
_cell.length_a   1.000
_cell.length_b   1.000
_cell.length_c   1.000
_cell.angle_alpha   90.00
_cell.angle_beta   90.00
_cell.angle_gamma   90.00
#
_symmetry.space_group_name_H-M   'P 1'
#
loop_
_entity.id
_entity.type
_entity.pdbx_description
1 polymer ?
#
loop_
_entity_poly.entity_id
_entity_poly.type
_entity_poly.pdbx_seq_one_letter_code
_entity_poly.pdbx_strand_id
1 'polypeptide(L)'
;QYGDVEPSINGTIEQLEFTRSGWRNPAQQNRSFLQRVAYHLQDNKLIRSYWFVLDQAQDSKPILMNLADNINDMQWHYLNDKLIWQTEWLNTSTRLKAIKIVLKIEGWGKIERLFQISE
;
A
#
# COMPACT_ATOMS: atom_id res chain seq x y z
N GLN A 1 -14.02 14.11 19.54
CA GLN A 1 -13.32 12.81 19.47
C GLN A 1 -12.57 12.85 18.15
N TYR A 2 -11.25 13.09 18.19
CA TYR A 2 -10.44 13.42 17.01
C TYR A 2 -9.59 12.21 16.63
N GLY A 3 -9.64 11.86 15.33
CA GLY A 3 -8.80 10.91 14.57
C GLY A 3 -8.18 9.73 15.31
N ASP A 4 -8.67 8.51 15.05
CA ASP A 4 -7.98 7.30 15.46
C ASP A 4 -6.57 7.23 14.84
N VAL A 5 -5.58 6.83 15.65
CA VAL A 5 -4.20 6.69 15.19
C VAL A 5 -4.10 5.46 14.30
N GLU A 6 -4.06 5.67 12.99
CA GLU A 6 -3.80 4.61 12.02
C GLU A 6 -2.29 4.28 11.96
N PRO A 7 -1.90 2.98 12.01
CA PRO A 7 -0.50 2.60 11.88
C PRO A 7 0.04 2.98 10.51
N SER A 8 1.35 3.25 10.43
CA SER A 8 2.00 3.74 9.20
C SER A 8 1.94 2.77 8.02
N ILE A 9 1.74 1.47 8.29
CA ILE A 9 1.54 0.40 7.31
C ILE A 9 0.56 -0.63 7.90
N ASN A 10 -0.37 -1.09 7.07
CA ASN A 10 -1.27 -2.21 7.30
C ASN A 10 -1.23 -3.11 6.06
N GLY A 11 -0.93 -4.38 6.26
CA GLY A 11 -0.78 -5.32 5.16
C GLY A 11 -1.44 -6.66 5.42
N THR A 12 -2.15 -7.18 4.43
CA THR A 12 -2.54 -8.59 4.35
C THR A 12 -1.96 -9.20 3.08
N ILE A 13 -2.27 -10.45 2.77
CA ILE A 13 -1.83 -11.08 1.52
C ILE A 13 -2.51 -10.45 0.30
N GLU A 14 -3.70 -9.88 0.46
CA GLU A 14 -4.54 -9.36 -0.63
C GLU A 14 -4.43 -7.85 -0.82
N GLN A 15 -4.04 -7.12 0.23
CA GLN A 15 -4.00 -5.66 0.20
C GLN A 15 -2.83 -5.11 0.99
N LEU A 16 -2.37 -3.93 0.56
CA LEU A 16 -1.36 -3.16 1.24
C LEU A 16 -1.79 -1.70 1.33
N GLU A 17 -1.86 -1.19 2.55
CA GLU A 17 -2.10 0.21 2.86
C GLU A 17 -0.92 0.79 3.65
N PHE A 18 -0.44 1.97 3.27
CA PHE A 18 0.65 2.63 3.99
C PHE A 18 0.68 4.14 3.74
N THR A 19 1.34 4.84 4.66
CA THR A 19 1.65 6.26 4.52
C THR A 19 3.04 6.41 3.91
N ARG A 20 3.17 7.16 2.81
CA ARG A 20 4.45 7.47 2.18
C ARG A 20 4.71 8.97 2.12
N SER A 21 5.99 9.35 2.20
CA SER A 21 6.46 10.71 1.92
C SER A 21 6.73 10.90 0.42
N GLY A 22 7.09 12.13 0.02
CA GLY A 22 7.51 12.43 -1.35
C GLY A 22 6.39 12.87 -2.30
N TRP A 23 5.23 13.26 -1.77
CA TRP A 23 4.20 13.87 -2.60
C TRP A 23 4.59 15.30 -2.96
N ARG A 24 5.26 15.47 -4.11
CA ARG A 24 5.71 16.79 -4.60
C ARG A 24 4.52 17.76 -4.66
N ASN A 25 4.69 18.94 -4.06
CA ASN A 25 3.68 20.01 -4.03
C ASN A 25 4.21 21.31 -4.65
N PRO A 26 4.59 21.30 -5.95
CA PRO A 26 5.12 22.50 -6.60
C PRO A 26 4.10 23.64 -6.70
N ALA A 27 2.80 23.31 -6.66
CA ALA A 27 1.69 24.27 -6.67
C ALA A 27 1.37 24.85 -5.27
N GLN A 28 2.14 24.53 -4.22
CA GLN A 28 1.97 25.01 -2.84
C GLN A 28 0.54 24.91 -2.29
N GLN A 29 -0.17 23.84 -2.63
CA GLN A 29 -1.51 23.59 -2.10
C GLN A 29 -1.44 23.33 -0.59
N ASN A 30 -2.48 23.71 0.17
CA ASN A 30 -2.56 23.47 1.61
C ASN A 30 -2.87 21.98 1.91
N ARG A 31 -1.88 21.10 1.70
CA ARG A 31 -1.96 19.65 1.95
C ARG A 31 -0.60 19.10 2.42
N SER A 32 -0.64 17.98 3.14
CA SER A 32 0.57 17.31 3.64
C SER A 32 1.47 16.78 2.51
N PHE A 33 2.78 16.71 2.77
CA PHE A 33 3.74 15.99 1.92
C PHE A 33 3.66 14.47 2.07
N LEU A 34 2.92 14.01 3.08
CA LEU A 34 2.58 12.62 3.31
C LEU A 34 1.26 12.28 2.61
N GLN A 35 1.20 11.10 2.03
CA GLN A 35 0.02 10.57 1.36
C GLN A 35 -0.25 9.15 1.84
N ARG A 36 -1.49 8.88 2.27
CA ARG A 36 -2.00 7.54 2.49
C ARG A 36 -2.36 6.91 1.15
N VAL A 37 -1.90 5.68 0.92
CA VAL A 37 -2.20 4.91 -0.30
C VAL A 37 -2.58 3.49 0.06
N ALA A 38 -3.47 2.89 -0.71
CA ALA A 38 -3.77 1.46 -0.63
C ALA A 38 -3.73 0.82 -2.01
N TYR A 39 -3.37 -0.46 -2.06
CA TYR A 39 -3.35 -1.28 -3.26
C TYR A 39 -4.15 -2.56 -3.02
N HIS A 40 -5.10 -2.84 -3.89
CA HIS A 40 -5.94 -4.03 -3.84
C HIS A 40 -6.29 -4.50 -5.25
N LEU A 41 -6.69 -5.77 -5.37
CA LEU A 41 -7.21 -6.34 -6.60
C LEU A 41 -8.74 -6.16 -6.62
N GLN A 42 -9.28 -5.64 -7.72
CA GLN A 42 -10.72 -5.52 -7.91
C GLN A 42 -11.06 -5.70 -9.39
N ASP A 43 -12.03 -6.56 -9.70
CA ASP A 43 -12.51 -6.79 -11.08
C ASP A 43 -11.37 -7.08 -12.08
N ASN A 44 -10.41 -7.93 -11.69
CA ASN A 44 -9.18 -8.25 -12.43
C ASN A 44 -8.26 -7.04 -12.70
N LYS A 45 -8.35 -5.99 -11.89
CA LYS A 45 -7.53 -4.77 -12.01
C LYS A 45 -6.76 -4.50 -10.74
N LEU A 46 -5.50 -4.10 -10.90
CA LEU A 46 -4.71 -3.54 -9.81
C LEU A 46 -5.19 -2.11 -9.57
N ILE A 47 -5.89 -1.89 -8.46
CA ILE A 47 -6.38 -0.58 -8.06
C ILE A 47 -5.41 0.03 -7.05
N ARG A 48 -5.13 1.32 -7.24
CA ARG A 48 -4.47 2.17 -6.26
C ARG A 48 -5.46 3.21 -5.74
N SER A 49 -5.71 3.18 -4.45
CA SER A 49 -6.47 4.19 -3.72
C SER A 49 -5.51 5.20 -3.10
N TYR A 50 -5.90 6.48 -3.06
CA TYR A 50 -5.17 7.49 -2.27
C TYR A 50 -6.11 8.55 -1.69
N TRP A 51 -5.67 9.15 -0.59
CA TRP A 51 -6.39 10.20 0.14
C TRP A 51 -5.63 11.53 0.11
N PHE A 52 -6.36 12.65 0.09
CA PHE A 52 -5.76 14.00 0.11
C PHE A 52 -5.34 14.47 1.50
N VAL A 53 -5.97 13.93 2.54
CA VAL A 53 -5.74 14.28 3.94
C VAL A 53 -5.37 13.02 4.72
N LEU A 54 -4.50 13.17 5.73
CA LEU A 54 -4.15 12.08 6.65
C LEU A 54 -5.19 11.91 7.75
N ASP A 55 -5.78 13.02 8.19
CA ASP A 55 -6.84 13.03 9.19
C ASP A 55 -8.15 12.61 8.50
N GLN A 56 -8.49 11.35 8.66
CA GLN A 56 -9.76 10.81 8.19
C GLN A 56 -10.89 11.46 8.99
N ALA A 57 -11.57 12.44 8.40
CA ALA A 57 -13.00 12.55 8.69
C ALA A 57 -13.63 11.26 8.16
N GLN A 58 -14.55 10.67 8.94
CA GLN A 58 -15.15 9.34 8.74
C GLN A 58 -15.74 9.09 7.33
N ASP A 59 -15.90 10.14 6.51
CA ASP A 59 -16.50 10.14 5.17
C ASP A 59 -15.53 10.45 4.00
N SER A 60 -14.20 10.52 4.22
CA SER A 60 -13.28 10.84 3.12
C SER A 60 -13.15 9.66 2.14
N LYS A 61 -13.78 9.78 0.97
CA LYS A 61 -13.69 8.77 -0.09
C LYS A 61 -12.33 8.80 -0.77
N PRO A 62 -11.63 7.66 -0.94
CA PRO A 62 -10.40 7.62 -1.71
C PRO A 62 -10.64 7.99 -3.17
N ILE A 63 -9.61 8.51 -3.82
CA ILE A 63 -9.53 8.49 -5.27
C ILE A 63 -8.97 7.14 -5.70
N LEU A 64 -9.72 6.47 -6.57
CA LEU A 64 -9.33 5.20 -7.17
C LEU A 64 -8.63 5.43 -8.50
N MET A 65 -7.52 4.73 -8.71
CA MET A 65 -6.76 4.73 -9.95
C MET A 65 -6.55 3.29 -10.41
N ASN A 66 -6.97 2.97 -11.63
CA ASN A 66 -6.59 1.72 -12.28
C ASN A 66 -5.12 1.80 -12.71
N LEU A 67 -4.28 0.89 -12.22
CA LEU A 67 -2.86 0.84 -12.58
C LEU A 67 -2.56 -0.20 -13.66
N ALA A 68 -3.31 -1.30 -13.69
CA ALA A 68 -3.13 -2.37 -14.64
C ALA A 68 -4.39 -3.24 -14.72
N ASP A 69 -4.70 -3.72 -15.92
CA ASP A 69 -5.79 -4.66 -16.20
C ASP A 69 -5.28 -6.11 -16.30
N ASN A 70 -6.21 -7.06 -16.37
CA ASN A 70 -5.98 -8.49 -16.56
C ASN A 70 -5.05 -9.12 -15.50
N ILE A 71 -5.20 -8.67 -14.26
CA ILE A 71 -4.54 -9.24 -13.09
C ILE A 71 -5.41 -10.38 -12.56
N ASN A 72 -4.94 -11.61 -12.72
CA ASN A 72 -5.64 -12.82 -12.29
C ASN A 72 -5.41 -13.13 -10.81
N ASP A 73 -4.29 -12.67 -10.24
CA ASP A 73 -3.91 -12.90 -8.85
C ASP A 73 -2.92 -11.83 -8.38
N MET A 74 -2.99 -11.46 -7.11
CA MET A 74 -2.07 -10.54 -6.46
C MET A 74 -1.81 -11.01 -5.03
N GLN A 75 -0.53 -11.13 -4.66
CA GLN A 75 -0.11 -11.52 -3.31
C GLN A 75 0.99 -10.63 -2.78
N TRP A 76 0.79 -10.15 -1.55
CA TRP A 76 1.77 -9.40 -0.78
C TRP A 76 2.47 -10.29 0.25
N HIS A 77 3.76 -10.08 0.43
CA HIS A 77 4.55 -10.72 1.48
C HIS A 77 5.47 -9.72 2.15
N TYR A 78 5.69 -9.91 3.44
CA TYR A 78 6.37 -8.97 4.31
C TYR A 78 7.57 -9.64 4.98
N LEU A 79 8.77 -9.10 4.81
CA LEU A 79 10.00 -9.65 5.39
C LEU A 79 10.30 -8.96 6.73
N ASN A 80 10.27 -9.69 7.83
CA ASN A 80 10.66 -9.14 9.13
C ASN A 80 12.19 -9.05 9.31
N ASP A 81 12.60 -8.44 10.43
CA ASP A 81 14.00 -8.34 10.88
C ASP A 81 14.70 -9.68 11.12
N LYS A 82 13.96 -10.75 11.35
CA LYS A 82 14.47 -12.14 11.44
C LYS A 82 14.57 -12.84 10.09
N LEU A 83 14.33 -12.12 8.98
CA LEU A 83 14.35 -12.64 7.61
C LEU A 83 13.30 -13.73 7.34
N ILE A 84 12.16 -13.68 8.03
CA ILE A 84 11.03 -14.60 7.86
C ILE A 84 9.91 -13.87 7.12
N TRP A 85 9.46 -14.47 6.02
CA TRP A 85 8.31 -13.99 5.24
C TRP A 85 7.00 -14.19 6.00
N GLN A 86 6.21 -13.13 6.09
CA GLN A 86 4.85 -13.09 6.64
C GLN A 86 3.85 -12.81 5.51
N THR A 87 2.61 -13.27 5.69
CA THR A 87 1.47 -12.96 4.82
C THR A 87 0.60 -11.83 5.36
N GLU A 88 0.92 -11.31 6.54
CA GLU A 88 0.25 -10.17 7.17
C GLU A 88 1.28 -9.28 7.86
N TRP A 89 0.92 -8.00 8.02
CA TRP A 89 1.71 -7.02 8.74
C TRP A 89 0.77 -6.02 9.42
N LEU A 90 0.39 -6.33 10.66
CA LEU A 90 -0.53 -5.54 11.47
C LEU A 90 0.15 -5.14 12.78
N ASN A 91 0.42 -3.85 12.95
CA ASN A 91 0.84 -3.24 14.21
C ASN A 91 1.88 -4.06 15.01
N THR A 92 2.93 -4.50 14.33
CA THR A 92 3.98 -5.34 14.92
C THR A 92 5.08 -4.48 15.54
N SER A 93 5.61 -4.88 16.70
CA SER A 93 6.82 -4.25 17.28
C SER A 93 8.11 -4.63 16.53
N THR A 94 8.03 -5.54 15.56
CA THR A 94 9.14 -5.98 14.72
C THR A 94 9.34 -5.04 13.54
N ARG A 95 10.58 -4.99 13.04
CA ARG A 95 10.92 -4.11 11.92
C ARG A 95 10.65 -4.79 10.57
N LEU A 96 9.97 -4.07 9.67
CA LEU A 96 9.78 -4.47 8.29
C LEU A 96 11.05 -4.16 7.47
N LYS A 97 11.64 -5.17 6.83
CA LYS A 97 12.87 -5.05 6.02
C LYS A 97 12.57 -4.96 4.53
N ALA A 98 11.57 -5.68 4.03
CA ALA A 98 11.19 -5.66 2.63
C ALA A 98 9.72 -6.04 2.43
N ILE A 99 9.17 -5.62 1.29
CA ILE A 99 7.85 -6.01 0.81
C ILE A 99 8.01 -6.64 -0.56
N LYS A 100 7.33 -7.77 -0.79
CA LYS A 100 7.24 -8.42 -2.09
C LYS A 100 5.81 -8.40 -2.58
N ILE A 101 5.61 -8.06 -3.85
CA ILE A 101 4.36 -8.26 -4.56
C ILE A 101 4.56 -9.32 -5.65
N VAL A 102 3.63 -10.23 -5.74
CA VAL A 102 3.53 -11.26 -6.78
C VAL A 102 2.24 -11.01 -7.56
N LEU A 103 2.34 -10.81 -8.86
CA LEU A 103 1.22 -10.61 -9.76
C LEU A 103 1.16 -11.77 -10.75
N LYS A 104 -0.03 -12.33 -10.98
CA LYS A 104 -0.29 -13.18 -12.16
C LYS A 104 -1.08 -12.35 -13.16
N ILE A 105 -0.47 -12.08 -14.31
CA ILE A 105 -1.02 -11.21 -15.34
C ILE A 105 -1.30 -12.05 -16.57
N GLU A 106 -2.51 -11.93 -17.13
CA GLU A 106 -2.88 -12.64 -18.36
C GLU A 106 -1.92 -12.28 -19.50
N GLY A 107 -1.42 -13.28 -20.22
CA GLY A 107 -0.44 -13.11 -21.31
C GLY A 107 1.01 -12.89 -20.86
N TRP A 108 1.26 -12.48 -19.62
CA TRP A 108 2.61 -12.22 -19.09
C TRP A 108 3.06 -13.24 -18.04
N GLY A 109 2.13 -14.00 -17.46
CA GLY A 109 2.41 -14.98 -16.42
C GLY A 109 2.71 -14.33 -15.08
N LYS A 110 3.65 -14.90 -14.32
CA LYS A 110 3.98 -14.48 -12.96
C LYS A 110 5.06 -13.40 -12.98
N ILE A 111 4.76 -12.23 -12.44
CA ILE A 111 5.72 -11.14 -12.20
C ILE A 111 5.92 -10.98 -10.69
N GLU A 112 7.18 -10.94 -10.26
CA GLU A 112 7.54 -10.67 -8.86
C GLU A 112 8.33 -9.37 -8.75
N ARG A 113 8.01 -8.55 -7.76
CA ARG A 113 8.77 -7.34 -7.43
C ARG A 113 9.05 -7.29 -5.93
N LEU A 114 10.31 -7.09 -5.60
CA LEU A 114 10.82 -6.94 -4.24
C LEU A 114 11.24 -5.49 -4.00
N PHE A 115 10.79 -4.90 -2.90
CA PHE A 115 11.12 -3.56 -2.46
C PHE A 115 11.75 -3.62 -1.09
N GLN A 116 12.99 -3.15 -0.97
CA GLN A 116 13.63 -2.93 0.32
C GLN A 116 13.03 -1.69 0.97
N ILE A 117 12.75 -1.76 2.27
CA ILE A 117 12.33 -0.59 3.06
C ILE A 117 13.61 0.03 3.63
N SER A 118 13.89 1.26 3.21
CA SER A 118 15.05 2.02 3.69
C SER A 118 14.88 2.37 5.17
N GLU A 119 16.03 2.41 5.86
CA GLU A 119 16.12 2.78 7.27
C GLU A 119 15.81 4.27 7.49
#